data_AF-A0A5C8A1T7-F1
#
_entry.id   AF-A0A5C8A1T7-F1
#
_cell.length_a   1.000
_cell.length_b   1.000
_cell.length_c   1.000
_cell.angle_alpha   90.00
_cell.angle_beta   90.00
_cell.angle_gamma   90.00
#
_symmetry.space_group_name_H-M   'P 1'
#
loop_
_entity.id
_entity.type
_entity.pdbx_description
1 polymer ?
#
loop_
_entity_poly.entity_id
_entity_poly.type
_entity_poly.pdbx_seq_one_letter_code
_entity_poly.pdbx_strand_id
1 'polypeptide(L)'
;MNAIVDTPNLVFTDIQSGGDYLSALPLANPVAAEEKLTVFLDALLAAPPDPGILFSLLEQARVPLCFVEEEMARRYYNRPLPLSDDEESCFQQVVAAWRKMARAYAMCAQMEEPAAASAQFSALMATILHRCLYYTGMVILEHYRARRELPAGIWLELHGFYETAEEWRVAYTPVEDTLENNLQASHCAAAYATLLLIDVASPYSNNVRNLNLIRRWAGMWSPLISIHPLDDDLELPPYIVELMGDAPLHPSSTSEDPGKDARRLDMTRLGLQVNHMLSQLRQRITPAQLGLGEETSGHVMQLLEHLSRPWTQAASPRRFRRYATQGIAKVAVSFEAMHFCVSEKPFEQPDIANVYSRKDFDQLFTFRDRADPGAALSIRPRISYPVDEWSVINHSANGFRLGRSKVGQKLAHGQLLVVCPHDGDRFLLAQATWLMEDHSGGLLVGLATLPGMPQAIGVRQHVQGAASGERYVRAFMLPAMPAIHEEGSVVLPAGIYMASKVLDVFHEESHWQIRLMHILQRGTDFDRVSFQMVNTHPV
;
A
#
# COMPACT_ATOMS: atom_id res chain seq x y z
N MET A 1 5.75 4.87 40.92
CA MET A 1 6.61 6.02 41.26
C MET A 1 7.75 6.02 40.27
N ASN A 2 7.58 6.68 39.13
CA ASN A 2 8.64 6.81 38.14
C ASN A 2 9.39 8.10 38.45
N ALA A 3 10.70 7.96 38.65
CA ALA A 3 11.60 9.10 38.80
C ALA A 3 11.51 9.94 37.52
N ILE A 4 11.07 11.18 37.67
CA ILE A 4 11.23 12.22 36.67
C ILE A 4 12.74 12.48 36.63
N VAL A 5 13.40 11.92 35.63
CA VAL A 5 14.77 12.30 35.30
C VAL A 5 14.64 13.67 34.65
N ASP A 6 15.05 14.72 35.37
CA ASP A 6 15.28 16.06 34.81
C ASP A 6 16.36 15.93 33.72
N THR A 7 15.93 15.69 32.48
CA THR A 7 16.77 15.99 31.32
C THR A 7 16.96 17.51 31.30
N PRO A 8 18.20 18.03 31.34
CA PRO A 8 18.43 19.47 31.26
C PRO A 8 17.73 20.00 30.01
N ASN A 9 17.04 21.14 30.12
CA ASN A 9 16.41 21.79 28.98
C ASN A 9 17.48 22.09 27.93
N LEU A 10 17.54 21.24 26.90
CA LEU A 10 18.43 21.40 25.77
C LEU A 10 17.94 22.60 24.96
N VAL A 11 18.82 23.57 24.70
CA VAL A 11 18.50 24.78 23.93
C VAL A 11 19.60 25.00 22.91
N PHE A 12 19.21 25.26 21.66
CA PHE A 12 20.11 25.54 20.56
C PHE A 12 20.03 27.03 20.20
N THR A 13 21.03 27.80 20.64
CA THR A 13 21.05 29.26 20.46
C THR A 13 21.76 29.69 19.18
N ASP A 14 22.56 28.81 18.57
CA ASP A 14 23.36 29.11 17.39
C ASP A 14 23.51 27.88 16.48
N ILE A 15 23.95 28.13 15.24
CA ILE A 15 24.12 27.10 14.22
C ILE A 15 25.16 26.04 14.62
N GLN A 16 26.20 26.44 15.36
CA GLN A 16 27.29 25.55 15.75
C GLN A 16 26.81 24.49 16.74
N SER A 17 26.13 24.90 17.81
CA SER A 17 25.59 24.01 18.83
C SER A 17 24.61 22.98 18.26
N GLY A 18 23.72 23.40 17.35
CA GLY A 18 22.81 22.48 16.68
C GLY A 18 23.52 21.58 15.65
N GLY A 19 24.46 22.13 14.89
CA GLY A 19 25.26 21.36 13.93
C GLY A 19 26.13 20.28 14.59
N ASP A 20 26.74 20.59 15.74
CA ASP A 20 27.51 19.64 16.54
C ASP A 20 26.62 18.52 17.08
N TYR A 21 25.41 18.85 17.51
CA TYR A 21 24.43 17.85 17.95
C TYR A 21 24.01 16.91 16.82
N LEU A 22 23.67 17.46 15.64
CA LEU A 22 23.31 16.67 14.46
C LEU A 22 24.47 15.79 13.97
N SER A 23 25.70 16.27 14.05
CA SER A 23 26.90 15.51 13.69
C SER A 23 27.17 14.31 14.62
N ALA A 24 26.63 14.34 15.84
CA ALA A 24 26.75 13.29 16.85
C ALA A 24 25.61 12.25 16.81
N LEU A 25 24.76 12.27 15.76
CA LEU A 25 23.70 11.29 15.57
C LEU A 25 24.29 9.90 15.28
N PRO A 26 23.88 8.84 15.99
CA PRO A 26 24.36 7.49 15.77
C PRO A 26 23.65 6.85 14.56
N LEU A 27 23.93 7.31 13.34
CA LEU A 27 23.22 6.86 12.12
C LEU A 27 23.32 5.34 11.85
N ALA A 28 24.32 4.66 12.43
CA ALA A 28 24.41 3.19 12.41
C ALA A 28 23.34 2.49 13.28
N ASN A 29 22.66 3.21 14.16
CA ASN A 29 21.54 2.76 14.98
C ASN A 29 20.36 3.73 14.79
N PRO A 30 19.47 3.47 13.79
CA PRO A 30 18.35 4.35 13.47
C PRO A 30 17.43 4.65 14.66
N VAL A 31 17.22 3.70 15.58
CA VAL A 31 16.35 3.92 16.76
C VAL A 31 16.96 4.95 17.71
N ALA A 32 18.27 4.86 17.97
CA ALA A 32 18.94 5.83 18.83
C ALA A 32 19.09 7.21 18.13
N ALA A 33 19.18 7.22 16.81
CA ALA A 33 19.19 8.46 16.03
C ALA A 33 17.80 9.13 16.03
N GLU A 34 16.73 8.35 15.92
CA GLU A 34 15.33 8.78 16.02
C GLU A 34 15.06 9.50 17.34
N GLU A 35 15.44 8.89 18.46
CA GLU A 35 15.28 9.48 19.79
C GLU A 35 16.00 10.84 19.88
N LYS A 36 17.24 10.93 19.38
CA LYS A 36 18.01 12.17 19.39
C LYS A 36 17.44 13.24 18.47
N LEU A 37 16.96 12.88 17.28
CA LEU A 37 16.31 13.79 16.34
C LEU A 37 14.99 14.31 16.90
N THR A 38 14.21 13.44 17.54
CA THR A 38 13.00 13.83 18.26
C THR A 38 13.30 14.86 19.35
N VAL A 39 14.31 14.63 20.20
CA VAL A 39 14.73 15.59 21.23
C VAL A 39 15.20 16.91 20.61
N PHE A 40 15.93 16.85 19.49
CA PHE A 40 16.38 18.04 18.76
C PHE A 40 15.21 18.90 18.27
N LEU A 41 14.23 18.28 17.60
CA LEU A 41 13.05 18.98 17.09
C LEU A 41 12.17 19.52 18.22
N ASP A 42 12.00 18.76 19.31
CA ASP A 42 11.26 19.21 20.48
C ASP A 42 11.90 20.43 21.14
N ALA A 43 13.24 20.46 21.24
CA ALA A 43 13.98 21.60 21.76
C ALA A 43 13.80 22.86 20.89
N LEU A 44 13.90 22.71 19.55
CA LEU A 44 13.68 23.83 18.63
C LEU A 44 12.24 24.36 18.68
N LEU A 45 11.24 23.47 18.79
CA LEU A 45 9.83 23.86 18.91
C LEU A 45 9.49 24.50 20.26
N ALA A 46 10.16 24.10 21.33
CA ALA A 46 9.93 24.62 22.68
C ALA A 46 10.62 25.98 22.92
N ALA A 47 11.83 26.15 22.38
CA ALA A 47 12.65 27.36 22.53
C ALA A 47 13.28 27.74 21.19
N PRO A 48 12.52 28.28 20.23
CA PRO A 48 13.03 28.60 18.90
C PRO A 48 14.09 29.69 18.98
N PRO A 49 15.26 29.51 18.32
CA PRO A 49 16.22 30.58 18.12
C PRO A 49 15.70 31.60 17.08
N ASP A 50 16.53 32.60 16.76
CA ASP A 50 16.21 33.56 15.70
C ASP A 50 15.82 32.86 14.37
N PRO A 51 14.88 33.41 13.58
CA PRO A 51 14.29 32.72 12.41
C PRO A 51 15.32 32.15 11.42
N GLY A 52 16.38 32.92 11.14
CA GLY A 52 17.47 32.50 10.25
C GLY A 52 18.31 31.34 10.79
N ILE A 53 18.51 31.28 12.11
CA ILE A 53 19.21 30.17 12.79
C ILE A 53 18.32 28.93 12.78
N LEU A 54 17.05 29.08 13.15
CA LEU A 54 16.06 28.01 13.12
C LEU A 54 15.99 27.38 11.72
N PHE A 55 15.81 28.20 10.68
CA PHE A 55 15.75 27.74 9.30
C PHE A 55 17.02 27.00 8.88
N SER A 56 18.20 27.52 9.24
CA SER A 56 19.49 26.90 8.91
C SER A 56 19.66 25.53 9.61
N LEU A 57 19.27 25.42 10.87
CA LEU A 57 19.31 24.16 11.62
C LEU A 57 18.32 23.13 11.05
N LEU A 58 17.14 23.57 10.64
CA LEU A 58 16.17 22.72 9.96
C LEU A 58 16.72 22.21 8.62
N GLU A 59 17.33 23.06 7.79
CA GLU A 59 17.96 22.63 6.53
C GLU A 59 19.11 21.64 6.75
N GLN A 60 19.89 21.76 7.83
CA GLN A 60 20.92 20.78 8.19
C GLN A 60 20.34 19.44 8.66
N ALA A 61 19.20 19.46 9.36
CA ALA A 61 18.56 18.26 9.88
C ALA A 61 17.87 17.40 8.80
N ARG A 62 17.61 17.94 7.61
CA ARG A 62 16.82 17.24 6.57
C ARG A 62 17.43 15.91 6.13
N VAL A 63 18.72 15.91 5.81
CA VAL A 63 19.44 14.71 5.35
C VAL A 63 19.42 13.59 6.40
N PRO A 64 19.86 13.83 7.66
CA PRO A 64 19.81 12.78 8.67
C PRO A 64 18.38 12.37 9.03
N LEU A 65 17.42 13.30 9.06
CA LEU A 65 16.00 12.99 9.28
C LEU A 65 15.50 12.03 8.20
N CYS A 66 15.58 12.40 6.92
CA CYS A 66 15.10 11.55 5.83
C CYS A 66 15.76 10.17 5.79
N PHE A 67 17.05 10.08 6.13
CA PHE A 67 17.73 8.80 6.25
C PHE A 67 17.16 7.94 7.39
N VAL A 68 17.05 8.51 8.60
CA VAL A 68 16.56 7.79 9.78
C VAL A 68 15.11 7.35 9.59
N GLU A 69 14.25 8.24 9.12
CA GLU A 69 12.83 7.94 8.90
C GLU A 69 12.63 6.83 7.87
N GLU A 70 13.37 6.84 6.76
CA GLU A 70 13.26 5.78 5.75
C GLU A 70 13.78 4.42 6.27
N GLU A 71 14.80 4.41 7.14
CA GLU A 71 15.27 3.19 7.81
C GLU A 71 14.27 2.67 8.85
N MET A 72 13.66 3.56 9.63
CA MET A 72 12.63 3.24 10.61
C MET A 72 11.37 2.70 9.92
N ALA A 73 10.93 3.35 8.84
CA ALA A 73 9.69 3.05 8.14
C ALA A 73 9.64 1.64 7.52
N ARG A 74 10.80 1.05 7.17
CA ARG A 74 10.91 -0.35 6.72
C ARG A 74 10.31 -1.38 7.69
N ARG A 75 10.14 -1.03 8.97
CA ARG A 75 9.55 -1.93 9.98
C ARG A 75 8.08 -2.22 9.71
N TYR A 76 7.31 -1.24 9.25
CA TYR A 76 5.87 -1.36 9.02
C TYR A 76 5.47 -1.44 7.53
N TYR A 77 6.39 -1.22 6.59
CA TYR A 77 6.09 -1.34 5.16
C TYR A 77 5.56 -2.72 4.77
N ASN A 78 4.46 -2.73 4.02
CA ASN A 78 3.83 -3.94 3.47
C ASN A 78 3.50 -5.01 4.52
N ARG A 79 3.36 -4.64 5.79
CA ARG A 79 3.01 -5.58 6.85
C ARG A 79 1.53 -5.95 6.75
N PRO A 80 1.15 -7.20 7.11
CA PRO A 80 -0.23 -7.57 7.29
C PRO A 80 -0.89 -6.71 8.39
N LEU A 81 -2.11 -6.26 8.16
CA LEU A 81 -2.89 -5.44 9.10
C LEU A 81 -3.79 -6.30 10.00
N PRO A 82 -4.08 -5.89 11.24
CA PRO A 82 -3.54 -4.72 11.91
C PRO A 82 -2.04 -4.86 12.21
N LEU A 83 -1.32 -3.74 12.31
CA LEU A 83 0.09 -3.72 12.71
C LEU A 83 0.27 -4.34 14.11
N SER A 84 1.44 -4.93 14.38
CA SER A 84 1.81 -5.29 15.77
C SER A 84 2.10 -4.03 16.59
N ASP A 85 2.15 -4.15 17.92
CA ASP A 85 2.43 -3.00 18.80
C ASP A 85 3.79 -2.34 18.49
N ASP A 86 4.81 -3.13 18.15
CA ASP A 86 6.13 -2.62 17.74
C ASP A 86 6.09 -1.90 16.38
N GLU A 87 5.35 -2.45 15.41
CA GLU A 87 5.15 -1.86 14.08
C GLU A 87 4.36 -0.55 14.20
N GLU A 88 3.32 -0.52 15.03
CA GLU A 88 2.50 0.66 15.32
C GLU A 88 3.30 1.76 16.02
N SER A 89 4.07 1.41 17.05
CA SER A 89 4.92 2.38 17.76
C SER A 89 5.94 3.01 16.81
N CYS A 90 6.53 2.22 15.91
CA CYS A 90 7.47 2.73 14.91
C CYS A 90 6.77 3.66 13.91
N PHE A 91 5.58 3.30 13.44
CA PHE A 91 4.78 4.15 12.55
C PHE A 91 4.44 5.51 13.19
N GLN A 92 4.02 5.49 14.46
CA GLN A 92 3.69 6.71 15.20
C GLN A 92 4.91 7.61 15.42
N GLN A 93 6.10 7.05 15.70
CA GLN A 93 7.35 7.82 15.83
C GLN A 93 7.68 8.54 14.53
N VAL A 94 7.69 7.81 13.40
CA VAL A 94 7.99 8.39 12.09
C VAL A 94 7.01 9.51 11.71
N VAL A 95 5.70 9.27 11.88
CA VAL A 95 4.67 10.29 11.64
C VAL A 95 4.85 11.51 12.55
N ALA A 96 5.23 11.31 13.82
CA ALA A 96 5.46 12.39 14.75
C ALA A 96 6.68 13.24 14.35
N ALA A 97 7.77 12.62 13.91
CA ALA A 97 8.97 13.33 13.44
C ALA A 97 8.66 14.21 12.21
N TRP A 98 7.94 13.68 11.23
CA TRP A 98 7.51 14.46 10.06
C TRP A 98 6.62 15.64 10.43
N ARG A 99 5.66 15.45 11.34
CA ARG A 99 4.80 16.53 11.84
C ARG A 99 5.59 17.60 12.58
N LYS A 100 6.58 17.21 13.40
CA LYS A 100 7.46 18.17 14.09
C LYS A 100 8.25 19.00 13.09
N MET A 101 8.77 18.38 12.03
CA MET A 101 9.48 19.07 10.97
C MET A 101 8.58 20.08 10.24
N ALA A 102 7.38 19.65 9.83
CA ALA A 102 6.39 20.52 9.19
C ALA A 102 6.05 21.72 10.08
N ARG A 103 5.77 21.48 11.36
CA ARG A 103 5.48 22.53 12.35
C ARG A 103 6.66 23.48 12.55
N ALA A 104 7.90 22.99 12.56
CA ALA A 104 9.08 23.82 12.74
C ALA A 104 9.30 24.77 11.55
N TYR A 105 9.08 24.32 10.32
CA TYR A 105 9.08 25.20 9.15
C TYR A 105 7.92 26.20 9.15
N ALA A 106 6.72 25.77 9.53
CA ALA A 106 5.58 26.68 9.67
C ALA A 106 5.87 27.78 10.72
N MET A 107 6.59 27.45 11.80
CA MET A 107 7.05 28.41 12.79
C MET A 107 8.06 29.41 12.21
N CYS A 108 8.96 29.00 11.31
CA CYS A 108 9.80 29.95 10.56
C CYS A 108 8.93 30.98 9.82
N ALA A 109 7.92 30.54 9.05
CA ALA A 109 7.04 31.46 8.32
C ALA A 109 6.28 32.42 9.24
N GLN A 110 5.90 31.98 10.44
CA GLN A 110 5.18 32.82 11.42
C GLN A 110 6.08 33.87 12.11
N MET A 111 7.38 33.57 12.26
CA MET A 111 8.34 34.47 12.90
C MET A 111 8.94 35.50 11.94
N GLU A 112 8.84 35.28 10.63
CA GLU A 112 9.34 36.19 9.61
C GLU A 112 8.43 37.42 9.46
N GLU A 113 9.03 38.61 9.49
CA GLU A 113 8.30 39.86 9.25
C GLU A 113 8.15 40.12 7.74
N PRO A 114 6.95 40.49 7.24
CA PRO A 114 6.75 40.75 5.83
C PRO A 114 7.67 41.87 5.30
N ALA A 115 8.62 41.52 4.44
CA ALA A 115 9.45 42.48 3.73
C ALA A 115 8.86 42.79 2.35
N ALA A 116 8.08 43.87 2.24
CA ALA A 116 7.40 44.25 1.01
C ALA A 116 8.38 44.36 -0.18
N ALA A 117 8.05 43.68 -1.28
CA ALA A 117 8.81 43.67 -2.54
C ALA A 117 10.26 43.15 -2.46
N SER A 118 10.63 42.39 -1.44
CA SER A 118 11.94 41.74 -1.36
C SER A 118 11.95 40.40 -2.10
N ALA A 119 12.74 40.30 -3.17
CA ALA A 119 12.95 39.03 -3.90
C ALA A 119 13.55 37.94 -3.00
N GLN A 120 14.40 38.33 -2.04
CA GLN A 120 14.99 37.41 -1.06
C GLN A 120 13.93 36.85 -0.11
N PHE A 121 13.00 37.70 0.36
CA PHE A 121 11.88 37.26 1.19
C PHE A 121 10.96 36.31 0.42
N SER A 122 10.62 36.62 -0.84
CA SER A 122 9.82 35.73 -1.69
C SER A 122 10.49 34.36 -1.89
N ALA A 123 11.81 34.31 -2.12
CA ALA A 123 12.55 33.06 -2.26
C ALA A 123 12.60 32.25 -0.95
N LEU A 124 12.78 32.94 0.18
CA LEU A 124 12.74 32.31 1.51
C LEU A 124 11.36 31.71 1.80
N MET A 125 10.28 32.48 1.57
CA MET A 125 8.90 32.01 1.78
C MET A 125 8.52 30.88 0.83
N ALA A 126 8.93 30.96 -0.44
CA ALA A 126 8.77 29.85 -1.38
C ALA A 126 9.41 28.56 -0.85
N THR A 127 10.64 28.68 -0.31
CA THR A 127 11.36 27.54 0.25
C THR A 127 10.65 26.98 1.48
N ILE A 128 10.29 27.83 2.45
CA ILE A 128 9.61 27.41 3.68
C ILE A 128 8.27 26.73 3.37
N LEU A 129 7.42 27.35 2.54
CA LEU A 129 6.12 26.77 2.17
C LEU A 129 6.28 25.45 1.38
N HIS A 130 7.30 25.36 0.51
CA HIS A 130 7.64 24.10 -0.15
C HIS A 130 8.03 23.01 0.86
N ARG A 131 8.80 23.34 1.90
CA ARG A 131 9.13 22.39 2.98
C ARG A 131 7.90 22.00 3.80
N CYS A 132 7.01 22.94 4.12
CA CYS A 132 5.74 22.62 4.78
C CYS A 132 4.90 21.63 3.97
N LEU A 133 4.73 21.87 2.67
CA LEU A 133 4.05 20.95 1.75
C LEU A 133 4.73 19.58 1.71
N TYR A 134 6.06 19.55 1.64
CA TYR A 134 6.84 18.32 1.61
C TYR A 134 6.61 17.46 2.86
N TYR A 135 6.82 18.01 4.06
CA TYR A 135 6.74 17.23 5.29
C TYR A 135 5.31 16.87 5.67
N THR A 136 4.32 17.73 5.36
CA THR A 136 2.89 17.36 5.44
C THR A 136 2.59 16.21 4.48
N GLY A 137 3.15 16.27 3.27
CA GLY A 137 3.13 15.19 2.30
C GLY A 137 3.72 13.89 2.83
N MET A 138 4.86 13.94 3.51
CA MET A 138 5.48 12.74 4.11
C MET A 138 4.55 12.06 5.12
N VAL A 139 3.77 12.81 5.89
CA VAL A 139 2.74 12.23 6.78
C VAL A 139 1.68 11.46 5.97
N ILE A 140 1.11 12.05 4.92
CA ILE A 140 0.14 11.39 4.03
C ILE A 140 0.74 10.11 3.44
N LEU A 141 1.98 10.22 2.98
CA LEU A 141 2.72 9.16 2.33
C LEU A 141 3.05 7.97 3.24
N GLU A 142 3.34 8.22 4.52
CA GLU A 142 3.52 7.16 5.51
C GLU A 142 2.22 6.45 5.85
N HIS A 143 1.10 7.17 5.91
CA HIS A 143 -0.22 6.54 6.09
C HIS A 143 -0.56 5.63 4.90
N TYR A 144 -0.23 6.03 3.66
CA TYR A 144 -0.39 5.16 2.50
C TYR A 144 0.52 3.93 2.55
N ARG A 145 1.80 4.08 2.93
CA ARG A 145 2.77 2.98 3.07
C ARG A 145 2.35 1.98 4.14
N ALA A 146 1.85 2.47 5.28
CA ALA A 146 1.32 1.68 6.39
C ALA A 146 -0.13 1.21 6.18
N ARG A 147 -0.79 1.64 5.09
CA ARG A 147 -2.22 1.38 4.81
C ARG A 147 -3.15 1.83 5.94
N ARG A 148 -2.85 2.99 6.53
CA ARG A 148 -3.67 3.62 7.57
C ARG A 148 -4.54 4.70 6.98
N GLU A 149 -5.74 4.84 7.52
CA GLU A 149 -6.62 5.98 7.23
C GLU A 149 -5.88 7.29 7.47
N LEU A 150 -6.08 8.26 6.58
CA LEU A 150 -5.45 9.57 6.73
C LEU A 150 -5.99 10.31 7.95
N PRO A 151 -5.14 11.04 8.70
CA PRO A 151 -5.59 11.86 9.81
C PRO A 151 -6.57 12.93 9.34
N ALA A 152 -7.62 13.18 10.12
CA ALA A 152 -8.53 14.30 9.86
C ALA A 152 -7.76 15.64 9.86
N GLY A 153 -8.10 16.50 8.91
CA GLY A 153 -7.52 17.83 8.70
C GLY A 153 -6.22 17.84 7.89
N ILE A 154 -5.65 16.69 7.51
CA ILE A 154 -4.35 16.65 6.83
C ILE A 154 -4.40 17.28 5.43
N TRP A 155 -5.52 17.15 4.72
CA TRP A 155 -5.68 17.80 3.42
C TRP A 155 -5.91 19.29 3.60
N LEU A 156 -6.69 19.70 4.59
CA LEU A 156 -6.88 21.11 4.92
C LEU A 156 -5.55 21.80 5.27
N GLU A 157 -4.68 21.15 6.05
CA GLU A 157 -3.34 21.65 6.36
C GLU A 157 -2.47 21.79 5.09
N LEU A 158 -2.46 20.77 4.24
CA LEU A 158 -1.73 20.80 2.97
C LEU A 158 -2.24 21.91 2.03
N HIS A 159 -3.57 22.05 1.91
CA HIS A 159 -4.23 23.07 1.11
C HIS A 159 -3.88 24.46 1.63
N GLY A 160 -3.88 24.68 2.95
CA GLY A 160 -3.54 25.97 3.54
C GLY A 160 -2.12 26.45 3.19
N PHE A 161 -1.13 25.56 3.16
CA PHE A 161 0.21 25.93 2.70
C PHE A 161 0.26 26.26 1.21
N TYR A 162 -0.47 25.52 0.38
CA TYR A 162 -0.56 25.80 -1.05
C TYR A 162 -1.29 27.12 -1.34
N GLU A 163 -2.42 27.35 -0.68
CA GLU A 163 -3.22 28.58 -0.77
C GLU A 163 -2.36 29.80 -0.36
N THR A 164 -1.64 29.71 0.77
CA THR A 164 -0.71 30.77 1.19
C THR A 164 0.35 31.05 0.12
N ALA A 165 0.91 30.00 -0.50
CA ALA A 165 1.89 30.16 -1.56
C ALA A 165 1.30 30.81 -2.82
N GLU A 166 0.04 30.51 -3.13
CA GLU A 166 -0.70 31.12 -4.25
C GLU A 166 -0.99 32.61 -3.97
N GLU A 167 -1.53 32.93 -2.80
CA GLU A 167 -1.85 34.30 -2.37
C GLU A 167 -0.61 35.20 -2.35
N TRP A 168 0.52 34.67 -1.87
CA TRP A 168 1.79 35.39 -1.81
C TRP A 168 2.55 35.37 -3.14
N ARG A 169 1.98 34.73 -4.17
CA ARG A 169 2.54 34.63 -5.53
C ARG A 169 3.91 33.96 -5.59
N VAL A 170 4.15 33.00 -4.70
CA VAL A 170 5.36 32.18 -4.63
C VAL A 170 5.13 30.72 -5.02
N ALA A 171 3.90 30.34 -5.38
CA ALA A 171 3.53 28.96 -5.71
C ALA A 171 4.37 28.32 -6.85
N TYR A 172 4.86 29.14 -7.78
CA TYR A 172 5.69 28.72 -8.92
C TYR A 172 7.12 29.26 -8.85
N THR A 173 7.52 29.86 -7.72
CA THR A 173 8.91 30.29 -7.52
C THR A 173 9.81 29.05 -7.42
N PRO A 174 10.91 28.98 -8.19
CA PRO A 174 11.82 27.84 -8.14
C PRO A 174 12.44 27.65 -6.76
N VAL A 175 12.40 26.41 -6.27
CA VAL A 175 13.01 25.97 -5.01
C VAL A 175 13.97 24.82 -5.32
N GLU A 176 15.23 24.96 -4.91
CA GLU A 176 16.19 23.87 -4.97
C GLU A 176 15.88 22.84 -3.88
N ASP A 177 15.80 21.56 -4.27
CA ASP A 177 15.59 20.46 -3.34
C ASP A 177 16.40 19.23 -3.77
N THR A 178 17.62 19.14 -3.25
CA THR A 178 18.56 18.04 -3.55
C THR A 178 18.12 16.69 -3.01
N LEU A 179 17.14 16.65 -2.10
CA LEU A 179 16.58 15.39 -1.59
C LEU A 179 15.56 14.78 -2.55
N GLU A 180 14.82 15.60 -3.29
CA GLU A 180 13.79 15.15 -4.23
C GLU A 180 14.32 15.03 -5.66
N ASN A 181 15.08 16.02 -6.15
CA ASN A 181 15.62 16.02 -7.50
C ASN A 181 16.89 16.88 -7.64
N ASN A 182 18.00 16.25 -8.02
CA ASN A 182 19.28 16.94 -8.25
C ASN A 182 19.37 17.65 -9.61
N LEU A 183 18.42 17.44 -10.53
CA LEU A 183 18.52 17.93 -11.91
C LEU A 183 17.67 19.16 -12.20
N GLN A 184 16.56 19.36 -11.49
CA GLN A 184 15.63 20.46 -11.75
C GLN A 184 15.05 20.98 -10.43
N ALA A 185 14.97 22.31 -10.32
CA ALA A 185 14.27 22.96 -9.21
C ALA A 185 12.77 22.62 -9.24
N SER A 186 12.20 22.40 -8.06
CA SER A 186 10.76 22.21 -7.84
C SER A 186 10.09 23.56 -7.54
N HIS A 187 8.81 23.55 -7.19
CA HIS A 187 8.05 24.68 -6.67
C HIS A 187 6.83 24.19 -5.89
N CYS A 188 6.19 25.05 -5.09
CA CYS A 188 5.08 24.65 -4.21
C CYS A 188 3.93 23.98 -4.97
N ALA A 189 3.53 24.52 -6.13
CA ALA A 189 2.47 23.94 -6.95
C ALA A 189 2.80 22.52 -7.43
N ALA A 190 4.08 22.22 -7.75
CA ALA A 190 4.52 20.88 -8.13
C ALA A 190 4.49 19.93 -6.94
N ALA A 191 5.01 20.35 -5.77
CA ALA A 191 4.97 19.54 -4.54
C ALA A 191 3.53 19.18 -4.13
N TYR A 192 2.62 20.15 -4.23
CA TYR A 192 1.19 19.96 -3.98
C TYR A 192 0.54 19.01 -5.00
N ALA A 193 0.76 19.23 -6.30
CA ALA A 193 0.22 18.39 -7.36
C ALA A 193 0.74 16.95 -7.31
N THR A 194 1.98 16.73 -6.85
CA THR A 194 2.54 15.38 -6.63
C THR A 194 1.67 14.56 -5.68
N LEU A 195 1.21 15.14 -4.57
CA LEU A 195 0.38 14.41 -3.60
C LEU A 195 -1.02 14.12 -4.15
N LEU A 196 -1.60 15.06 -4.90
CA LEU A 196 -2.88 14.83 -5.59
C LEU A 196 -2.79 13.68 -6.61
N LEU A 197 -1.70 13.60 -7.37
CA LEU A 197 -1.46 12.49 -8.31
C LEU A 197 -1.30 11.14 -7.61
N ILE A 198 -0.66 11.12 -6.44
CA ILE A 198 -0.47 9.89 -5.65
C ILE A 198 -1.81 9.43 -5.07
N ASP A 199 -2.62 10.34 -4.54
CA ASP A 199 -3.94 10.04 -4.00
C ASP A 199 -4.90 9.48 -5.07
N VAL A 200 -5.02 10.18 -6.21
CA VAL A 200 -5.93 9.76 -7.29
C VAL A 200 -5.52 8.42 -7.92
N ALA A 201 -4.26 8.00 -7.73
CA ALA A 201 -3.78 6.68 -8.13
C ALA A 201 -4.29 5.53 -7.22
N SER A 202 -5.12 5.82 -6.21
CA SER A 202 -5.67 4.86 -5.25
C SER A 202 -4.56 4.08 -4.51
N PRO A 203 -3.82 4.73 -3.60
CA PRO A 203 -2.63 4.16 -2.98
C PRO A 203 -2.90 2.85 -2.22
N TYR A 204 -4.04 2.75 -1.53
CA TYR A 204 -4.45 1.52 -0.83
C TYR A 204 -4.76 0.34 -1.78
N SER A 205 -4.94 0.59 -3.09
CA SER A 205 -5.07 -0.47 -4.10
C SER A 205 -3.75 -0.96 -4.67
N ASN A 206 -2.68 -0.20 -4.49
CA ASN A 206 -1.39 -0.53 -5.07
C ASN A 206 -0.52 -1.30 -4.09
N ASN A 207 0.32 -2.20 -4.62
CA ASN A 207 1.39 -2.80 -3.84
C ASN A 207 2.54 -1.78 -3.66
N VAL A 208 3.48 -2.06 -2.76
CA VAL A 208 4.60 -1.13 -2.45
C VAL A 208 5.46 -0.83 -3.68
N ARG A 209 5.70 -1.82 -4.54
CA ARG A 209 6.49 -1.64 -5.78
C ARG A 209 5.83 -0.62 -6.71
N ASN A 210 4.54 -0.77 -6.98
CA ASN A 210 3.78 0.18 -7.79
C ASN A 210 3.72 1.56 -7.12
N LEU A 211 3.48 1.63 -5.81
CA LEU A 211 3.38 2.89 -5.09
C LEU A 211 4.69 3.69 -5.15
N ASN A 212 5.84 3.02 -5.07
CA ASN A 212 7.15 3.66 -5.22
C ASN A 212 7.35 4.24 -6.63
N LEU A 213 6.95 3.51 -7.69
CA LEU A 213 6.97 4.05 -9.06
C LEU A 213 6.01 5.23 -9.22
N ILE A 214 4.78 5.10 -8.72
CA ILE A 214 3.75 6.15 -8.77
C ILE A 214 4.28 7.42 -8.13
N ARG A 215 4.86 7.34 -6.92
CA ARG A 215 5.45 8.49 -6.22
C ARG A 215 6.55 9.15 -7.05
N ARG A 216 7.49 8.37 -7.56
CA ARG A 216 8.60 8.87 -8.38
C ARG A 216 8.10 9.59 -9.63
N TRP A 217 7.16 9.00 -10.36
CA TRP A 217 6.60 9.58 -11.58
C TRP A 217 5.73 10.81 -11.28
N ALA A 218 4.95 10.77 -10.19
CA ALA A 218 4.16 11.92 -9.74
C ALA A 218 5.05 13.11 -9.35
N GLY A 219 6.19 12.89 -8.70
CA GLY A 219 7.20 13.93 -8.43
C GLY A 219 7.83 14.46 -9.72
N MET A 220 8.23 13.57 -10.63
CA MET A 220 8.89 13.94 -11.88
C MET A 220 7.98 14.74 -12.83
N TRP A 221 6.68 14.43 -12.85
CA TRP A 221 5.75 14.99 -13.83
C TRP A 221 4.77 16.01 -13.26
N SER A 222 4.76 16.25 -11.94
CA SER A 222 3.94 17.33 -11.37
C SER A 222 4.25 18.73 -11.90
N PRO A 223 5.48 19.09 -12.33
CA PRO A 223 5.73 20.38 -12.99
C PRO A 223 5.03 20.55 -14.34
N LEU A 224 4.44 19.49 -14.90
CA LEU A 224 3.61 19.56 -16.11
C LEU A 224 2.17 20.00 -15.82
N ILE A 225 1.79 20.08 -14.55
CA ILE A 225 0.43 20.40 -14.11
C ILE A 225 0.36 21.88 -13.77
N SER A 226 -0.65 22.56 -14.29
CA SER A 226 -1.00 23.92 -13.87
C SER A 226 -2.26 23.87 -13.03
N ILE A 227 -2.29 24.64 -11.95
CA ILE A 227 -3.44 24.77 -11.05
C ILE A 227 -3.98 26.18 -11.19
N HIS A 228 -5.30 26.29 -11.34
CA HIS A 228 -5.99 27.56 -11.57
C HIS A 228 -7.25 27.66 -10.71
N PRO A 229 -7.63 28.86 -10.27
CA PRO A 229 -8.98 29.14 -9.79
C PRO A 229 -10.05 28.61 -10.75
N LEU A 230 -11.17 28.18 -10.19
CA LEU A 230 -12.38 27.94 -10.97
C LEU A 230 -13.01 29.30 -11.27
N ASP A 231 -13.01 29.70 -12.54
CA ASP A 231 -13.66 30.93 -13.00
C ASP A 231 -15.09 30.62 -13.47
N ASP A 232 -16.04 31.51 -13.17
CA ASP A 232 -17.49 31.33 -13.45
C ASP A 232 -17.82 31.13 -14.94
N ASP A 233 -16.92 31.53 -15.85
CA ASP A 233 -17.10 31.47 -17.30
C ASP A 233 -16.75 30.10 -17.92
N LEU A 234 -16.20 29.17 -17.14
CA LEU A 234 -15.78 27.86 -17.63
C LEU A 234 -16.78 26.75 -17.27
N GLU A 235 -17.02 25.83 -18.20
CA GLU A 235 -17.71 24.58 -17.86
C GLU A 235 -16.98 23.86 -16.73
N LEU A 236 -17.76 23.42 -15.74
CA LEU A 236 -17.24 22.79 -14.53
C LEU A 236 -16.48 21.50 -14.89
N PRO A 237 -15.18 21.40 -14.55
CA PRO A 237 -14.38 20.24 -14.92
C PRO A 237 -14.88 18.99 -14.17
N PRO A 238 -14.58 17.77 -14.66
CA PRO A 238 -15.05 16.54 -14.02
C PRO A 238 -14.50 16.33 -12.59
N TYR A 239 -13.35 16.92 -12.29
CA TYR A 239 -12.71 16.89 -10.98
C TYR A 239 -12.24 18.28 -10.58
N ILE A 240 -12.33 18.57 -9.28
CA ILE A 240 -11.87 19.81 -8.65
C ILE A 240 -11.18 19.49 -7.32
N VAL A 241 -10.50 20.49 -6.79
CA VAL A 241 -10.06 20.53 -5.38
C VAL A 241 -10.75 21.73 -4.75
N GLU A 242 -11.24 21.60 -3.52
CA GLU A 242 -11.77 22.71 -2.72
C GLU A 242 -10.79 22.95 -1.56
N LEU A 243 -10.09 24.08 -1.58
CA LEU A 243 -9.00 24.33 -0.63
C LEU A 243 -9.48 24.47 0.83
N MET A 244 -10.76 24.81 1.06
CA MET A 244 -11.35 24.82 2.40
C MET A 244 -11.91 23.47 2.86
N GLY A 245 -11.82 22.43 2.01
CA GLY A 245 -12.26 21.08 2.32
C GLY A 245 -11.13 20.17 2.79
N ASP A 246 -11.42 19.21 3.67
CA ASP A 246 -10.48 18.16 4.05
C ASP A 246 -10.52 16.97 3.08
N ALA A 247 -10.38 17.26 1.79
CA ALA A 247 -10.44 16.27 0.72
C ALA A 247 -9.43 16.59 -0.39
N PRO A 248 -8.85 15.55 -1.04
CA PRO A 248 -8.00 15.73 -2.21
C PRO A 248 -8.83 16.07 -3.46
N LEU A 249 -8.23 15.89 -4.63
CA LEU A 249 -8.91 15.95 -5.93
C LEU A 249 -10.09 14.98 -5.95
N HIS A 250 -11.30 15.50 -6.18
CA HIS A 250 -12.53 14.74 -6.10
C HIS A 250 -13.50 15.10 -7.25
N PRO A 251 -14.49 14.25 -7.57
CA PRO A 251 -15.42 14.53 -8.65
C PRO A 251 -16.24 15.79 -8.36
N SER A 252 -16.36 16.69 -9.33
CA SER A 252 -17.15 17.93 -9.15
C SER A 252 -18.62 17.67 -8.81
N SER A 253 -19.16 16.52 -9.21
CA SER A 253 -20.52 16.09 -8.88
C SER A 253 -20.78 15.88 -7.38
N THR A 254 -19.74 15.80 -6.55
CA THR A 254 -19.91 15.67 -5.09
C THR A 254 -19.95 17.01 -4.36
N SER A 255 -19.65 18.12 -5.04
CA SER A 255 -19.73 19.47 -4.48
C SER A 255 -21.11 20.10 -4.79
N GLU A 256 -21.71 20.72 -3.78
CA GLU A 256 -22.95 21.48 -3.88
C GLU A 256 -22.58 22.96 -4.10
N ASP A 257 -22.23 23.33 -5.34
CA ASP A 257 -21.79 24.66 -5.78
C ASP A 257 -20.36 25.05 -5.34
N PRO A 258 -19.33 24.72 -6.15
CA PRO A 258 -17.93 24.98 -5.82
C PRO A 258 -17.65 26.47 -5.62
N GLY A 259 -17.05 26.82 -4.49
CA GLY A 259 -16.73 28.20 -4.12
C GLY A 259 -15.46 28.76 -4.76
N LYS A 260 -15.03 29.95 -4.32
CA LYS A 260 -13.79 30.62 -4.78
C LYS A 260 -12.51 29.90 -4.36
N ASP A 261 -12.62 29.01 -3.37
CA ASP A 261 -11.56 28.11 -2.93
C ASP A 261 -11.40 26.90 -3.86
N ALA A 262 -12.29 26.72 -4.83
CA ALA A 262 -12.17 25.65 -5.82
C ALA A 262 -11.01 25.92 -6.80
N ARG A 263 -10.27 24.85 -7.12
CA ARG A 263 -9.19 24.84 -8.11
C ARG A 263 -9.44 23.77 -9.15
N ARG A 264 -9.22 24.12 -10.41
CA ARG A 264 -9.12 23.20 -11.54
C ARG A 264 -7.65 22.91 -11.84
N LEU A 265 -7.37 21.71 -12.30
CA LEU A 265 -6.02 21.30 -12.69
C LEU A 265 -5.96 21.02 -14.19
N ASP A 266 -5.05 21.69 -14.90
CA ASP A 266 -4.73 21.38 -16.29
C ASP A 266 -3.70 20.26 -16.36
N MET A 267 -4.18 19.07 -16.77
CA MET A 267 -3.39 17.84 -16.89
C MET A 267 -3.01 17.53 -18.35
N THR A 268 -3.22 18.46 -19.28
CA THR A 268 -3.05 18.21 -20.73
C THR A 268 -1.62 17.76 -21.05
N ARG A 269 -0.62 18.46 -20.51
CA ARG A 269 0.81 18.15 -20.72
C ARG A 269 1.20 16.81 -20.09
N LEU A 270 0.62 16.48 -18.93
CA LEU A 270 0.81 15.18 -18.29
C LEU A 270 0.26 14.05 -19.18
N GLY A 271 -0.95 14.21 -19.72
CA GLY A 271 -1.54 13.23 -20.64
C GLY A 271 -0.68 12.99 -21.89
N LEU A 272 -0.12 14.05 -22.48
CA LEU A 272 0.83 13.93 -23.60
C LEU A 272 2.10 13.18 -23.18
N GLN A 273 2.65 13.46 -22.00
CA GLN A 273 3.84 12.79 -21.49
C GLN A 273 3.61 11.29 -21.27
N VAL A 274 2.49 10.89 -20.63
CA VAL A 274 2.16 9.48 -20.42
C VAL A 274 2.03 8.73 -21.75
N ASN A 275 1.31 9.32 -22.71
CA ASN A 275 1.14 8.72 -24.05
C ASN A 275 2.47 8.61 -24.81
N HIS A 276 3.34 9.62 -24.69
CA HIS A 276 4.67 9.58 -25.28
C HIS A 276 5.51 8.43 -24.68
N MET A 277 5.54 8.28 -23.36
CA MET A 277 6.24 7.18 -22.68
C MET A 277 5.72 5.80 -23.09
N LEU A 278 4.39 5.63 -23.15
CA LEU A 278 3.78 4.38 -23.63
C LEU A 278 4.17 4.06 -25.07
N SER A 279 4.24 5.08 -25.94
CA SER A 279 4.69 4.92 -27.33
C SER A 279 6.16 4.46 -27.41
N GLN A 280 7.05 5.08 -26.64
CA GLN A 280 8.47 4.70 -26.58
C GLN A 280 8.68 3.27 -26.05
N LEU A 281 7.91 2.85 -25.03
CA LEU A 281 7.94 1.49 -24.51
C LEU A 281 7.48 0.45 -25.54
N ARG A 282 6.44 0.77 -26.34
CA ARG A 282 5.99 -0.08 -27.46
C ARG A 282 7.03 -0.19 -28.57
N GLN A 283 7.89 0.83 -28.71
CA GLN A 283 9.06 0.82 -29.60
C GLN A 283 10.29 0.10 -28.99
N ARG A 284 10.11 -0.60 -27.87
CA ARG A 284 11.13 -1.41 -27.17
C ARG A 284 12.28 -0.62 -26.53
N ILE A 285 12.08 0.68 -26.30
CA ILE A 285 12.99 1.45 -25.42
C ILE A 285 12.73 1.01 -23.98
N THR A 286 13.80 0.81 -23.20
CA THR A 286 13.64 0.27 -21.83
C THR A 286 13.16 1.34 -20.85
N PRO A 287 12.43 0.97 -19.78
CA PRO A 287 12.04 1.90 -18.74
C PRO A 287 13.21 2.70 -18.14
N ALA A 288 14.37 2.07 -17.95
CA ALA A 288 15.57 2.73 -17.41
C ALA A 288 16.07 3.85 -18.33
N GLN A 289 16.09 3.62 -19.65
CA GLN A 289 16.47 4.64 -20.65
C GLN A 289 15.50 5.83 -20.66
N LEU A 290 14.23 5.59 -20.31
CA LEU A 290 13.19 6.62 -20.21
C LEU A 290 13.13 7.28 -18.82
N GLY A 291 14.00 6.89 -17.87
CA GLY A 291 13.97 7.38 -16.49
C GLY A 291 12.78 6.87 -15.66
N LEU A 292 12.04 5.87 -16.15
CA LEU A 292 10.84 5.31 -15.51
C LEU A 292 11.17 4.29 -14.40
N GLY A 293 12.44 3.89 -14.26
CA GLY A 293 12.90 2.92 -13.27
C GLY A 293 13.44 1.63 -13.90
N GLU A 294 13.83 0.68 -13.06
CA GLU A 294 14.54 -0.55 -13.46
C GLU A 294 13.62 -1.75 -13.73
N GLU A 295 12.31 -1.51 -13.82
CA GLU A 295 11.32 -2.56 -13.95
C GLU A 295 11.16 -3.05 -15.39
N THR A 296 10.52 -4.22 -15.57
CA THR A 296 10.26 -4.76 -16.90
C THR A 296 9.31 -3.86 -17.70
N SER A 297 9.52 -3.71 -19.02
CA SER A 297 8.68 -2.87 -19.88
C SER A 297 7.18 -3.21 -19.77
N GLY A 298 6.82 -4.50 -19.74
CA GLY A 298 5.41 -4.92 -19.63
C GLY A 298 4.74 -4.43 -18.33
N HIS A 299 5.44 -4.52 -17.20
CA HIS A 299 4.95 -4.04 -15.92
C HIS A 299 4.75 -2.51 -15.91
N VAL A 300 5.74 -1.76 -16.43
CA VAL A 300 5.67 -0.29 -16.51
C VAL A 300 4.56 0.16 -17.46
N MET A 301 4.40 -0.47 -18.62
CA MET A 301 3.31 -0.20 -19.55
C MET A 301 1.95 -0.41 -18.90
N GLN A 302 1.75 -1.56 -18.23
CA GLN A 302 0.49 -1.86 -17.55
C GLN A 302 0.17 -0.84 -16.45
N LEU A 303 1.18 -0.43 -15.66
CA LEU A 303 0.99 0.57 -14.61
C LEU A 303 0.66 1.96 -15.21
N LEU A 304 1.38 2.41 -16.22
CA LEU A 304 1.10 3.68 -16.90
C LEU A 304 -0.29 3.69 -17.58
N GLU A 305 -0.69 2.60 -18.21
CA GLU A 305 -2.03 2.45 -18.79
C GLU A 305 -3.10 2.54 -17.70
N HIS A 306 -2.86 1.92 -16.53
CA HIS A 306 -3.75 2.02 -15.37
C HIS A 306 -3.85 3.45 -14.82
N LEU A 307 -2.72 4.17 -14.75
CA LEU A 307 -2.64 5.55 -14.23
C LEU A 307 -3.16 6.60 -15.22
N SER A 308 -3.15 6.29 -16.53
CA SER A 308 -3.49 7.26 -17.58
C SER A 308 -4.83 7.96 -17.34
N ARG A 309 -5.87 7.21 -16.97
CA ARG A 309 -7.22 7.76 -16.73
C ARG A 309 -7.30 8.62 -15.47
N PRO A 310 -6.95 8.15 -14.26
CA PRO A 310 -7.04 8.97 -13.07
C PRO A 310 -6.15 10.23 -13.16
N TRP A 311 -4.96 10.14 -13.76
CA TRP A 311 -4.06 11.28 -13.90
C TRP A 311 -4.49 12.31 -14.94
N THR A 312 -5.25 11.91 -15.95
CA THR A 312 -5.80 12.84 -16.95
C THR A 312 -7.23 13.27 -16.63
N GLN A 313 -7.75 12.89 -15.45
CA GLN A 313 -9.12 13.17 -15.01
C GLN A 313 -10.20 12.69 -16.00
N ALA A 314 -9.85 11.74 -16.85
CA ALA A 314 -10.79 11.15 -17.79
C ALA A 314 -11.84 10.35 -17.03
N ALA A 315 -13.12 10.67 -17.25
CA ALA A 315 -14.23 9.92 -16.66
C ALA A 315 -14.08 8.43 -17.01
N SER A 316 -13.84 7.61 -15.98
CA SER A 316 -13.78 6.16 -16.13
C SER A 316 -15.00 5.57 -15.45
N PRO A 317 -16.11 5.34 -16.18
CA PRO A 317 -17.25 4.65 -15.59
C PRO A 317 -16.76 3.31 -15.05
N ARG A 318 -17.03 3.03 -13.76
CA ARG A 318 -16.69 1.74 -13.17
C ARG A 318 -17.38 0.64 -13.99
N ARG A 319 -16.62 -0.41 -14.36
CA ARG A 319 -17.13 -1.52 -15.18
C ARG A 319 -18.36 -2.20 -14.59
N PHE A 320 -18.46 -2.25 -13.26
CA PHE A 320 -19.61 -2.79 -12.55
C PHE A 320 -20.13 -1.76 -11.53
N ARG A 321 -21.45 -1.54 -11.55
CA ARG A 321 -22.14 -0.73 -10.55
C ARG A 321 -22.05 -1.40 -9.19
N ARG A 322 -21.88 -0.61 -8.13
CA ARG A 322 -21.93 -1.07 -6.75
C ARG A 322 -23.28 -0.78 -6.14
N TYR A 323 -23.76 -1.72 -5.32
CA TYR A 323 -24.96 -1.59 -4.52
C TYR A 323 -24.56 -1.46 -3.06
N ALA A 324 -25.03 -0.40 -2.39
CA ALA A 324 -24.94 -0.32 -0.95
C ALA A 324 -25.78 -1.46 -0.37
N THR A 325 -25.19 -2.23 0.53
CA THR A 325 -25.85 -3.43 1.05
C THR A 325 -25.34 -3.71 2.44
N GLN A 326 -26.19 -4.26 3.28
CA GLN A 326 -25.89 -4.60 4.66
C GLN A 326 -26.02 -6.12 4.83
N GLY A 327 -25.13 -6.69 5.63
CA GLY A 327 -25.13 -8.11 5.92
C GLY A 327 -23.80 -8.54 6.52
N ILE A 328 -23.69 -9.83 6.83
CA ILE A 328 -22.49 -10.44 7.38
C ILE A 328 -21.94 -11.41 6.35
N ALA A 329 -20.72 -11.19 5.90
CA ALA A 329 -19.96 -12.12 5.08
C ALA A 329 -19.06 -12.98 5.97
N LYS A 330 -18.92 -14.26 5.63
CA LYS A 330 -17.96 -15.16 6.30
C LYS A 330 -16.66 -15.18 5.52
N VAL A 331 -15.53 -15.01 6.20
CA VAL A 331 -14.21 -14.87 5.57
C VAL A 331 -13.21 -15.82 6.19
N ALA A 332 -12.39 -16.48 5.37
CA ALA A 332 -11.24 -17.27 5.85
C ALA A 332 -10.02 -17.01 4.97
N VAL A 333 -8.84 -16.91 5.59
CA VAL A 333 -7.63 -16.35 4.94
C VAL A 333 -6.51 -17.38 4.73
N SER A 334 -6.36 -18.40 5.60
CA SER A 334 -5.31 -19.43 5.40
C SER A 334 -5.70 -20.48 4.37
N PHE A 335 -4.75 -21.06 3.64
CA PHE A 335 -5.03 -22.14 2.68
C PHE A 335 -5.74 -23.34 3.33
N GLU A 336 -5.43 -23.65 4.59
CA GLU A 336 -6.12 -24.66 5.38
C GLU A 336 -7.60 -24.33 5.57
N ALA A 337 -7.89 -23.11 6.05
CA ALA A 337 -9.25 -22.67 6.34
C ALA A 337 -10.05 -22.45 5.06
N MET A 338 -9.43 -21.86 4.02
CA MET A 338 -10.01 -21.73 2.69
C MET A 338 -10.39 -23.09 2.10
N HIS A 339 -9.48 -24.08 2.16
CA HIS A 339 -9.76 -25.43 1.66
C HIS A 339 -10.94 -26.03 2.44
N PHE A 340 -10.93 -25.96 3.77
CA PHE A 340 -12.02 -26.47 4.59
C PHE A 340 -13.36 -25.79 4.27
N CYS A 341 -13.39 -24.47 4.08
CA CYS A 341 -14.60 -23.73 3.74
C CYS A 341 -15.16 -24.11 2.36
N VAL A 342 -14.29 -24.44 1.39
CA VAL A 342 -14.70 -24.82 0.03
C VAL A 342 -15.09 -26.29 -0.06
N SER A 343 -14.41 -27.20 0.65
CA SER A 343 -14.69 -28.65 0.62
C SER A 343 -15.66 -29.13 1.70
N GLU A 344 -15.91 -28.32 2.73
CA GLU A 344 -16.63 -28.70 3.97
C GLU A 344 -16.05 -29.91 4.71
N LYS A 345 -14.81 -30.30 4.36
CA LYS A 345 -14.09 -31.48 4.85
C LYS A 345 -12.64 -31.13 5.14
N PRO A 346 -12.02 -31.67 6.20
CA PRO A 346 -10.59 -31.53 6.41
C PRO A 346 -9.82 -32.22 5.29
N PHE A 347 -8.71 -31.62 4.85
CA PHE A 347 -7.86 -32.23 3.84
C PHE A 347 -7.06 -33.40 4.42
N GLU A 348 -7.29 -34.60 3.88
CA GLU A 348 -6.58 -35.84 4.22
C GLU A 348 -5.59 -36.21 3.10
N GLN A 349 -4.38 -36.66 3.46
CA GLN A 349 -3.37 -37.07 2.48
C GLN A 349 -3.75 -38.45 1.90
N PRO A 350 -3.77 -38.62 0.56
CA PRO A 350 -4.16 -39.88 -0.07
C PRO A 350 -3.17 -41.04 0.14
N ASP A 351 -1.90 -40.75 0.43
CA ASP A 351 -0.84 -41.75 0.57
C ASP A 351 -0.30 -41.78 2.02
N ILE A 352 -0.64 -42.80 2.80
CA ILE A 352 0.04 -43.12 4.07
C ILE A 352 0.95 -44.33 3.85
N ALA A 353 2.20 -44.10 3.46
CA ALA A 353 3.29 -44.86 4.05
C ALA A 353 3.86 -43.96 5.15
N ASN A 354 3.71 -44.38 6.41
CA ASN A 354 4.13 -43.63 7.60
C ASN A 354 5.56 -43.10 7.50
N VAL A 355 5.75 -41.88 7.01
CA VAL A 355 6.95 -41.09 7.28
C VAL A 355 6.54 -40.07 8.34
N TYR A 356 6.51 -40.53 9.59
CA TYR A 356 6.42 -39.65 10.75
C TYR A 356 7.60 -38.67 10.69
N SER A 357 7.36 -37.37 10.85
CA SER A 357 8.44 -36.43 11.05
C SER A 357 9.11 -36.70 12.42
N ARG A 358 10.37 -36.29 12.62
CA ARG A 358 11.02 -36.36 13.94
C ARG A 358 10.17 -35.72 15.06
N LYS A 359 9.43 -34.67 14.73
CA LYS A 359 8.50 -33.97 15.64
C LYS A 359 7.31 -34.84 16.06
N ASP A 360 6.77 -35.62 15.11
CA ASP A 360 5.70 -36.58 15.40
C ASP A 360 6.21 -37.71 16.30
N PHE A 361 7.48 -38.13 16.11
CA PHE A 361 8.14 -39.14 16.93
C PHE A 361 8.38 -38.67 18.38
N ASP A 362 8.78 -37.42 18.59
CA ASP A 362 8.97 -36.84 19.93
C ASP A 362 7.64 -36.73 20.72
N GLN A 363 6.54 -36.39 20.03
CA GLN A 363 5.21 -36.41 20.63
C GLN A 363 4.76 -37.85 20.97
N LEU A 364 5.00 -38.81 20.09
CA LEU A 364 4.70 -40.23 20.33
C LEU A 364 5.45 -40.78 21.55
N PHE A 365 6.69 -40.35 21.79
CA PHE A 365 7.47 -40.74 22.97
C PHE A 365 6.92 -40.14 24.27
N THR A 366 6.37 -38.92 24.21
CA THR A 366 5.86 -38.19 25.38
C THR A 366 4.54 -38.77 25.92
N PHE A 367 3.74 -39.44 25.07
CA PHE A 367 2.41 -39.99 25.44
C PHE A 367 2.38 -41.52 25.61
N ARG A 368 3.55 -42.17 25.62
CA ARG A 368 3.66 -43.65 25.65
C ARG A 368 3.01 -44.29 26.88
N ASP A 369 2.88 -43.57 28.00
CA ASP A 369 2.32 -44.09 29.25
C ASP A 369 0.78 -44.01 29.37
N ARG A 370 0.05 -43.60 28.30
CA ARG A 370 -1.42 -43.52 28.32
C ARG A 370 -2.14 -44.20 27.15
N ALA A 371 -1.47 -45.05 26.39
CA ALA A 371 -2.05 -45.71 25.22
C ALA A 371 -2.34 -47.19 25.46
N ASP A 372 -3.59 -47.60 25.19
CA ASP A 372 -4.01 -49.00 25.12
C ASP A 372 -3.39 -49.64 23.85
N PRO A 373 -2.61 -50.74 23.95
CA PRO A 373 -1.82 -51.29 22.84
C PRO A 373 -2.62 -51.78 21.60
N GLY A 374 -3.97 -51.81 21.67
CA GLY A 374 -4.85 -52.16 20.55
C GLY A 374 -5.50 -50.99 19.81
N ALA A 375 -5.36 -49.75 20.29
CA ALA A 375 -5.97 -48.58 19.67
C ALA A 375 -4.96 -47.83 18.79
N ALA A 376 -5.28 -47.62 17.51
CA ALA A 376 -4.51 -46.70 16.69
C ALA A 376 -4.52 -45.31 17.34
N LEU A 377 -3.36 -44.87 17.85
CA LEU A 377 -3.14 -43.53 18.38
C LEU A 377 -3.30 -42.51 17.27
N SER A 378 -4.54 -42.11 17.00
CA SER A 378 -4.86 -40.97 16.16
C SER A 378 -4.66 -39.71 17.00
N ILE A 379 -3.41 -39.29 17.17
CA ILE A 379 -3.10 -37.92 17.60
C ILE A 379 -3.42 -37.02 16.41
N ARG A 380 -4.72 -36.83 16.10
CA ARG A 380 -5.15 -35.78 15.18
C ARG A 380 -5.06 -34.48 15.99
N PRO A 381 -4.13 -33.56 15.68
CA PRO A 381 -4.18 -32.25 16.31
C PRO A 381 -5.58 -31.67 16.08
N ARG A 382 -6.17 -31.02 17.09
CA ARG A 382 -7.41 -30.25 16.88
C ARG A 382 -7.06 -29.06 15.98
N ILE A 383 -7.13 -29.27 14.67
CA ILE A 383 -6.94 -28.20 13.68
C ILE A 383 -8.20 -27.34 13.73
N SER A 384 -8.04 -26.08 14.13
CA SER A 384 -9.09 -25.08 14.01
C SER A 384 -9.01 -24.43 12.64
N TYR A 385 -10.16 -24.27 11.97
CA TYR A 385 -10.29 -23.55 10.72
C TYR A 385 -11.02 -22.24 11.00
N PRO A 386 -10.31 -21.17 11.40
CA PRO A 386 -10.95 -19.95 11.84
C PRO A 386 -11.66 -19.26 10.67
N VAL A 387 -12.95 -18.96 10.87
CA VAL A 387 -13.79 -18.20 9.95
C VAL A 387 -14.23 -16.94 10.67
N ASP A 388 -13.87 -15.80 10.12
CA ASP A 388 -14.20 -14.49 10.66
C ASP A 388 -15.54 -13.99 10.06
N GLU A 389 -16.28 -13.19 10.81
CA GLU A 389 -17.51 -12.53 10.35
C GLU A 389 -17.25 -11.04 10.09
N TRP A 390 -17.58 -10.58 8.88
CA TRP A 390 -17.26 -9.24 8.39
C TRP A 390 -18.53 -8.53 7.92
N SER A 391 -18.68 -7.25 8.23
CA SER A 391 -19.80 -6.44 7.75
C SER A 391 -19.65 -6.13 6.26
N VAL A 392 -20.71 -6.33 5.48
CA VAL A 392 -20.76 -5.89 4.08
C VAL A 392 -21.14 -4.41 4.06
N ILE A 393 -20.35 -3.61 3.34
CA ILE A 393 -20.62 -2.17 3.13
C ILE A 393 -21.26 -1.95 1.76
N ASN A 394 -20.70 -2.59 0.73
CA ASN A 394 -21.26 -2.63 -0.63
C ASN A 394 -20.72 -3.81 -1.42
N HIS A 395 -21.38 -4.15 -2.53
CA HIS A 395 -20.93 -5.19 -3.45
C HIS A 395 -21.12 -4.79 -4.92
N SER A 396 -20.38 -5.43 -5.82
CA SER A 396 -20.57 -5.43 -7.27
C SER A 396 -20.55 -6.87 -7.80
N ALA A 397 -20.82 -7.05 -9.09
CA ALA A 397 -20.80 -8.37 -9.73
C ALA A 397 -19.47 -9.14 -9.61
N ASN A 398 -18.38 -8.45 -9.28
CA ASN A 398 -17.02 -9.02 -9.24
C ASN A 398 -16.26 -8.69 -7.95
N GLY A 399 -16.93 -8.21 -6.90
CA GLY A 399 -16.23 -7.79 -5.70
C GLY A 399 -17.10 -7.26 -4.57
N PHE A 400 -16.48 -7.14 -3.41
CA PHE A 400 -17.12 -6.71 -2.17
C PHE A 400 -16.28 -5.62 -1.50
N ARG A 401 -16.93 -4.71 -0.78
CA ARG A 401 -16.28 -3.87 0.23
C ARG A 401 -16.76 -4.36 1.59
N LEU A 402 -15.83 -4.87 2.37
CA LEU A 402 -16.10 -5.41 3.70
C LEU A 402 -15.42 -4.55 4.77
N GLY A 403 -16.03 -4.52 5.95
CA GLY A 403 -15.51 -3.89 7.14
C GLY A 403 -15.50 -4.85 8.32
N ARG A 404 -14.46 -4.82 9.14
CA ARG A 404 -14.34 -5.64 10.33
C ARG A 404 -13.76 -4.79 11.47
N SER A 405 -14.13 -5.09 12.71
CA SER A 405 -13.51 -4.47 13.90
C SER A 405 -12.07 -4.96 14.13
N LYS A 406 -11.38 -4.46 15.17
CA LYS A 406 -9.97 -4.80 15.45
C LYS A 406 -9.69 -6.30 15.63
N VAL A 407 -10.68 -7.10 16.03
CA VAL A 407 -10.52 -8.53 16.32
C VAL A 407 -10.54 -9.36 15.04
N GLY A 408 -9.57 -10.27 14.88
CA GLY A 408 -9.53 -11.27 13.81
C GLY A 408 -8.13 -11.53 13.29
N GLN A 409 -8.02 -12.33 12.22
CA GLN A 409 -6.74 -12.70 11.61
C GLN A 409 -6.07 -11.52 10.88
N LYS A 410 -4.75 -11.41 10.89
CA LYS A 410 -4.09 -10.38 10.07
C LYS A 410 -4.33 -10.63 8.57
N LEU A 411 -4.40 -9.56 7.78
CA LEU A 411 -4.58 -9.61 6.34
C LEU A 411 -3.55 -8.72 5.63
N ALA A 412 -2.89 -9.26 4.60
CA ALA A 412 -2.02 -8.49 3.72
C ALA A 412 -2.76 -8.05 2.45
N HIS A 413 -2.32 -6.95 1.84
CA HIS A 413 -2.77 -6.58 0.51
C HIS A 413 -2.33 -7.64 -0.50
N GLY A 414 -3.17 -7.89 -1.51
CA GLY A 414 -2.92 -8.88 -2.55
C GLY A 414 -3.05 -10.34 -2.08
N GLN A 415 -3.40 -10.58 -0.81
CA GLN A 415 -3.57 -11.91 -0.23
C GLN A 415 -4.83 -12.61 -0.75
N LEU A 416 -4.74 -13.94 -0.92
CA LEU A 416 -5.87 -14.80 -1.22
C LEU A 416 -6.73 -15.02 0.03
N LEU A 417 -8.04 -15.09 -0.17
CA LEU A 417 -8.99 -15.50 0.87
C LEU A 417 -10.23 -16.13 0.22
N VAL A 418 -11.09 -16.71 1.05
CA VAL A 418 -12.46 -17.04 0.65
C VAL A 418 -13.46 -16.12 1.32
N VAL A 419 -14.54 -15.82 0.61
CA VAL A 419 -15.69 -15.06 1.11
C VAL A 419 -16.98 -15.82 0.80
N CYS A 420 -17.82 -16.04 1.80
CA CYS A 420 -19.21 -16.40 1.63
C CYS A 420 -20.03 -15.10 1.75
N PRO A 421 -20.64 -14.61 0.66
CA PRO A 421 -21.46 -13.40 0.71
C PRO A 421 -22.64 -13.55 1.68
N HIS A 422 -23.13 -12.44 2.21
CA HIS A 422 -24.31 -12.38 3.08
C HIS A 422 -25.60 -12.95 2.45
N ASP A 423 -25.68 -12.98 1.13
CA ASP A 423 -26.81 -13.40 0.30
C ASP A 423 -26.53 -14.69 -0.47
N GLY A 424 -25.46 -15.42 -0.12
CA GLY A 424 -25.07 -16.66 -0.75
C GLY A 424 -24.66 -17.74 0.25
N ASP A 425 -24.78 -18.99 -0.19
CA ASP A 425 -24.48 -20.17 0.64
C ASP A 425 -23.14 -20.83 0.31
N ARG A 426 -22.37 -20.25 -0.61
CA ARG A 426 -21.12 -20.83 -1.10
C ARG A 426 -19.95 -19.86 -0.99
N PHE A 427 -18.79 -20.40 -0.65
CA PHE A 427 -17.53 -19.66 -0.62
C PHE A 427 -16.98 -19.44 -2.02
N LEU A 428 -16.57 -18.21 -2.29
CA LEU A 428 -15.87 -17.78 -3.48
C LEU A 428 -14.42 -17.45 -3.12
N LEU A 429 -13.47 -17.77 -4.00
CA LEU A 429 -12.10 -17.26 -3.86
C LEU A 429 -12.07 -15.77 -4.22
N ALA A 430 -11.31 -14.99 -3.46
CA ALA A 430 -11.13 -13.58 -3.71
C ALA A 430 -9.71 -13.12 -3.34
N GLN A 431 -9.31 -12.00 -3.92
CA GLN A 431 -8.08 -11.29 -3.58
C GLN A 431 -8.40 -9.97 -2.87
N ALA A 432 -7.66 -9.64 -1.82
CA ALA A 432 -7.68 -8.31 -1.20
C ALA A 432 -7.00 -7.28 -2.13
N THR A 433 -7.79 -6.49 -2.88
CA THR A 433 -7.31 -5.52 -3.87
C THR A 433 -7.27 -4.09 -3.37
N TRP A 434 -7.90 -3.80 -2.24
CA TRP A 434 -7.82 -2.54 -1.52
C TRP A 434 -7.81 -2.87 -0.02
N LEU A 435 -6.91 -2.29 0.75
CA LEU A 435 -6.75 -2.62 2.17
C LEU A 435 -6.34 -1.36 2.94
N MET A 436 -7.07 -1.06 4.00
CA MET A 436 -6.81 0.04 4.91
C MET A 436 -7.25 -0.33 6.35
N GLU A 437 -6.49 0.11 7.34
CA GLU A 437 -6.87 0.09 8.76
C GLU A 437 -7.30 1.50 9.20
N ASP A 438 -8.49 1.59 9.80
CA ASP A 438 -9.11 2.84 10.25
C ASP A 438 -8.59 3.30 11.62
N HIS A 439 -8.96 4.51 12.05
CA HIS A 439 -8.52 5.05 13.34
C HIS A 439 -8.97 4.23 14.57
N SER A 440 -10.01 3.39 14.42
CA SER A 440 -10.47 2.49 15.49
C SER A 440 -9.68 1.17 15.55
N GLY A 441 -8.76 0.96 14.61
CA GLY A 441 -8.04 -0.30 14.40
C GLY A 441 -8.87 -1.34 13.64
N GLY A 442 -10.01 -0.94 13.06
CA GLY A 442 -10.83 -1.77 12.19
C GLY A 442 -10.20 -1.91 10.80
N LEU A 443 -10.53 -2.99 10.10
CA LEU A 443 -10.08 -3.22 8.73
C LEU A 443 -11.20 -2.91 7.74
N LEU A 444 -10.87 -2.11 6.72
CA LEU A 444 -11.69 -1.90 5.55
C LEU A 444 -10.99 -2.54 4.35
N VAL A 445 -11.71 -3.39 3.61
CA VAL A 445 -11.11 -4.21 2.56
C VAL A 445 -12.00 -4.24 1.32
N GLY A 446 -11.38 -3.99 0.16
CA GLY A 446 -11.96 -4.26 -1.15
C GLY A 446 -11.50 -5.62 -1.66
N LEU A 447 -12.46 -6.51 -1.92
CA LEU A 447 -12.22 -7.83 -2.47
C LEU A 447 -12.57 -7.86 -3.95
N ALA A 448 -11.73 -8.51 -4.75
CA ALA A 448 -12.06 -8.91 -6.11
C ALA A 448 -12.19 -10.44 -6.16
N THR A 449 -13.36 -10.94 -6.53
CA THR A 449 -13.61 -12.39 -6.63
C THR A 449 -12.88 -12.96 -7.84
N LEU A 450 -12.29 -14.14 -7.68
CA LEU A 450 -11.79 -14.91 -8.81
C LEU A 450 -12.98 -15.51 -9.58
N PRO A 451 -12.91 -15.57 -10.93
CA PRO A 451 -14.02 -16.03 -11.74
C PRO A 451 -14.24 -17.54 -11.58
N GLY A 452 -15.50 -17.94 -11.37
CA GLY A 452 -15.92 -19.33 -11.29
C GLY A 452 -16.05 -19.86 -9.85
N MET A 453 -16.76 -20.98 -9.70
CA MET A 453 -16.90 -21.66 -8.41
C MET A 453 -15.63 -22.46 -8.10
N PRO A 454 -14.97 -22.25 -6.95
CA PRO A 454 -13.76 -22.98 -6.62
C PRO A 454 -14.04 -24.43 -6.25
N GLN A 455 -13.14 -25.31 -6.64
CA GLN A 455 -13.05 -26.69 -6.18
C GLN A 455 -11.74 -26.86 -5.43
N ALA A 456 -11.81 -27.28 -4.17
CA ALA A 456 -10.62 -27.51 -3.34
C ALA A 456 -9.96 -28.83 -3.74
N ILE A 457 -8.66 -28.79 -4.05
CA ILE A 457 -7.89 -29.92 -4.56
C ILE A 457 -6.56 -30.05 -3.82
N GLY A 458 -5.98 -31.25 -3.84
CA GLY A 458 -4.58 -31.48 -3.52
C GLY A 458 -3.73 -31.46 -4.79
N VAL A 459 -2.56 -30.84 -4.75
CA VAL A 459 -1.56 -30.94 -5.84
C VAL A 459 -0.19 -31.33 -5.29
N ARG A 460 0.61 -32.03 -6.10
CA ARG A 460 2.04 -32.23 -5.85
C ARG A 460 2.81 -32.20 -7.15
N GLN A 461 4.12 -32.00 -7.07
CA GLN A 461 4.96 -32.10 -8.26
C GLN A 461 4.95 -33.55 -8.77
N HIS A 462 4.72 -33.72 -10.07
CA HIS A 462 4.82 -35.04 -10.68
C HIS A 462 6.29 -35.51 -10.71
N VAL A 463 6.55 -36.72 -10.25
CA VAL A 463 7.86 -37.39 -10.30
C VAL A 463 7.73 -38.65 -11.15
N GLN A 464 8.59 -38.79 -12.16
CA GLN A 464 8.64 -39.99 -12.99
C GLN A 464 9.39 -41.11 -12.25
N GLY A 465 8.69 -42.20 -11.91
CA GLY A 465 9.25 -43.39 -11.27
C GLY A 465 9.22 -43.34 -9.73
N ALA A 466 8.55 -44.34 -9.13
CA ALA A 466 8.23 -44.49 -7.71
C ALA A 466 7.30 -43.41 -7.10
N ALA A 467 6.56 -43.78 -6.06
CA ALA A 467 5.69 -42.86 -5.32
C ALA A 467 6.53 -41.68 -4.78
N SER A 468 6.21 -40.46 -5.22
CA SER A 468 6.82 -39.28 -4.65
C SER A 468 6.50 -39.24 -3.15
N GLY A 469 7.54 -39.21 -2.31
CA GLY A 469 7.40 -38.96 -0.87
C GLY A 469 6.95 -37.53 -0.56
N GLU A 470 6.80 -36.68 -1.60
CA GLU A 470 6.28 -35.33 -1.44
C GLU A 470 4.78 -35.36 -1.14
N ARG A 471 4.43 -34.63 -0.08
CA ARG A 471 3.06 -34.45 0.36
C ARG A 471 2.29 -33.59 -0.62
N TYR A 472 1.01 -33.90 -0.78
CA TYR A 472 0.08 -33.01 -1.48
C TYR A 472 -0.07 -31.70 -0.70
N VAL A 473 -0.06 -30.59 -1.42
CA VAL A 473 -0.37 -29.25 -0.91
C VAL A 473 -1.75 -28.83 -1.36
N ARG A 474 -2.43 -28.02 -0.54
CA ARG A 474 -3.78 -27.51 -0.83
C ARG A 474 -3.74 -26.50 -1.97
N ALA A 475 -4.66 -26.62 -2.90
CA ALA A 475 -4.84 -25.74 -4.03
C ALA A 475 -6.32 -25.65 -4.40
N PHE A 476 -6.65 -24.81 -5.38
CA PHE A 476 -8.03 -24.69 -5.86
C PHE A 476 -8.07 -24.70 -7.38
N MET A 477 -9.05 -25.39 -7.95
CA MET A 477 -9.34 -25.36 -9.37
C MET A 477 -10.55 -24.49 -9.65
N LEU A 478 -10.47 -23.66 -10.69
CA LEU A 478 -11.54 -22.80 -11.16
C LEU A 478 -11.94 -23.21 -12.59
N PRO A 479 -13.24 -23.33 -12.89
CA PRO A 479 -13.71 -23.72 -14.22
C PRO A 479 -13.45 -22.60 -15.23
N ALA A 480 -13.39 -22.98 -16.51
CA ALA A 480 -13.43 -21.99 -17.59
C ALA A 480 -14.80 -21.29 -17.61
N MET A 481 -14.81 -19.99 -17.89
CA MET A 481 -16.02 -19.18 -17.99
C MET A 481 -16.09 -18.50 -19.37
N PRO A 482 -16.55 -19.21 -20.42
CA PRO A 482 -16.53 -18.71 -21.80
C PRO A 482 -17.30 -17.40 -22.00
N ALA A 483 -18.36 -17.17 -21.23
CA ALA A 483 -19.19 -15.96 -21.30
C ALA A 483 -18.45 -14.66 -21.00
N ILE A 484 -17.32 -14.73 -20.30
CA ILE A 484 -16.47 -13.58 -19.96
C ILE A 484 -15.04 -13.74 -20.48
N HIS A 485 -14.80 -14.71 -21.38
CA HIS A 485 -13.49 -15.04 -21.95
C HIS A 485 -12.41 -15.37 -20.89
N GLU A 486 -12.81 -16.02 -19.80
CA GLU A 486 -11.86 -16.52 -18.78
C GLU A 486 -11.59 -18.00 -19.00
N GLU A 487 -10.31 -18.36 -19.05
CA GLU A 487 -9.84 -19.74 -19.16
C GLU A 487 -9.92 -20.49 -17.81
N GLY A 488 -9.95 -21.82 -17.86
CA GLY A 488 -9.85 -22.65 -16.66
C GLY A 488 -8.49 -22.46 -15.99
N SER A 489 -8.47 -22.39 -14.66
CA SER A 489 -7.24 -22.08 -13.92
C SER A 489 -7.08 -22.86 -12.63
N VAL A 490 -5.84 -22.93 -12.15
CA VAL A 490 -5.49 -23.47 -10.84
C VAL A 490 -4.86 -22.37 -10.00
N VAL A 491 -5.29 -22.26 -8.74
CA VAL A 491 -4.77 -21.35 -7.73
C VAL A 491 -3.86 -22.15 -6.81
N LEU A 492 -2.58 -21.79 -6.83
CA LEU A 492 -1.51 -22.47 -6.12
C LEU A 492 -0.91 -21.54 -5.06
N PRO A 493 -0.44 -22.05 -3.91
CA PRO A 493 0.45 -21.29 -3.05
C PRO A 493 1.65 -20.74 -3.84
N ALA A 494 2.06 -19.51 -3.52
CA ALA A 494 3.16 -18.83 -4.20
C ALA A 494 4.45 -19.66 -4.18
N GLY A 495 5.18 -19.64 -5.30
CA GLY A 495 6.47 -20.33 -5.44
C GLY A 495 6.39 -21.78 -5.94
N ILE A 496 5.19 -22.35 -6.10
CA ILE A 496 5.01 -23.68 -6.70
C ILE A 496 5.09 -23.62 -8.23
N TYR A 497 4.62 -22.52 -8.84
CA TYR A 497 4.55 -22.41 -10.29
C TYR A 497 5.93 -22.50 -10.95
N MET A 498 6.03 -23.42 -11.91
CA MET A 498 7.13 -23.48 -12.86
C MET A 498 6.56 -23.75 -14.24
N ALA A 499 6.98 -22.97 -15.23
CA ALA A 499 6.47 -23.08 -16.59
C ALA A 499 6.62 -24.52 -17.13
N SER A 500 5.55 -25.03 -17.74
CA SER A 500 5.48 -26.35 -18.38
C SER A 500 5.65 -27.56 -17.45
N LYS A 501 5.73 -27.38 -16.13
CA LYS A 501 5.75 -28.51 -15.17
C LYS A 501 4.39 -29.19 -15.09
N VAL A 502 4.44 -30.51 -14.84
CA VAL A 502 3.26 -31.34 -14.61
C VAL A 502 3.05 -31.51 -13.11
N LEU A 503 1.81 -31.35 -12.65
CA LEU A 503 1.39 -31.62 -11.29
C LEU A 503 0.45 -32.82 -11.29
N ASP A 504 0.60 -33.69 -10.30
CA ASP A 504 -0.43 -34.67 -9.95
C ASP A 504 -1.50 -33.95 -9.12
N VAL A 505 -2.75 -34.09 -9.52
CA VAL A 505 -3.92 -33.54 -8.85
C VAL A 505 -4.70 -34.65 -8.17
N PHE A 506 -5.15 -34.38 -6.95
CA PHE A 506 -5.98 -35.26 -6.16
C PHE A 506 -7.26 -34.53 -5.73
N HIS A 507 -8.39 -35.17 -5.95
CA HIS A 507 -9.69 -34.70 -5.45
C HIS A 507 -10.55 -35.89 -5.06
N GLU A 508 -10.85 -35.98 -3.76
CA GLU A 508 -11.60 -37.08 -3.15
C GLU A 508 -10.97 -38.45 -3.36
N GLU A 509 -11.25 -39.13 -4.47
CA GLU A 509 -10.65 -40.42 -4.84
C GLU A 509 -10.07 -40.41 -6.26
N SER A 510 -10.21 -39.29 -6.97
CA SER A 510 -9.75 -39.13 -8.35
C SER A 510 -8.34 -38.55 -8.40
N HIS A 511 -7.52 -39.15 -9.25
CA HIS A 511 -6.17 -38.67 -9.56
C HIS A 511 -6.06 -38.38 -11.05
N TRP A 512 -5.54 -37.20 -11.40
CA TRP A 512 -5.23 -36.84 -12.78
C TRP A 512 -4.02 -35.91 -12.82
N GLN A 513 -3.58 -35.56 -14.03
CA GLN A 513 -2.41 -34.73 -14.23
C GLN A 513 -2.74 -33.46 -15.00
N ILE A 514 -2.15 -32.36 -14.57
CA ILE A 514 -2.24 -31.07 -15.25
C ILE A 514 -0.86 -30.54 -15.58
N ARG A 515 -0.72 -29.89 -16.74
CA ARG A 515 0.47 -29.14 -17.13
C ARG A 515 0.22 -27.66 -16.93
N LEU A 516 1.10 -27.00 -16.17
CA LEU A 516 1.05 -25.56 -15.93
C LEU A 516 1.51 -24.79 -17.17
N MET A 517 0.73 -23.79 -17.57
CA MET A 517 1.00 -22.98 -18.75
C MET A 517 1.59 -21.63 -18.34
N HIS A 518 0.78 -20.57 -18.25
CA HIS A 518 1.23 -19.22 -17.92
C HIS A 518 0.47 -18.64 -16.72
N ILE A 519 1.10 -17.70 -16.01
CA ILE A 519 0.47 -17.01 -14.89
C ILE A 519 -0.60 -16.05 -15.45
N LEU A 520 -1.82 -16.18 -14.96
CA LEU A 520 -2.94 -15.27 -15.24
C LEU A 520 -2.96 -14.11 -14.24
N GLN A 521 -2.64 -14.39 -12.99
CA GLN A 521 -2.66 -13.41 -11.90
C GLN A 521 -1.69 -13.85 -10.80
N ARG A 522 -0.95 -12.89 -10.25
CA ARG A 522 -0.07 -13.11 -9.09
C ARG A 522 -0.58 -12.28 -7.91
N GLY A 523 -0.77 -12.94 -6.77
CA GLY A 523 -1.03 -12.31 -5.50
C GLY A 523 0.20 -12.33 -4.59
N THR A 524 -0.03 -11.99 -3.32
CA THR A 524 1.02 -11.95 -2.31
C THR A 524 1.44 -13.36 -1.88
N ASP A 525 0.49 -14.28 -1.81
CA ASP A 525 0.66 -15.65 -1.31
C ASP A 525 0.15 -16.73 -2.29
N PHE A 526 -0.26 -16.34 -3.50
CA PHE A 526 -0.75 -17.26 -4.53
C PHE A 526 -0.34 -16.88 -5.96
N ASP A 527 -0.29 -17.89 -6.82
CA ASP A 527 -0.28 -17.73 -8.28
C ASP A 527 -1.54 -18.40 -8.86
N ARG A 528 -2.30 -17.67 -9.70
CA ARG A 528 -3.39 -18.22 -10.53
C ARG A 528 -2.85 -18.51 -11.92
N VAL A 529 -2.92 -19.76 -12.34
CA VAL A 529 -2.22 -20.25 -13.52
C VAL A 529 -3.19 -20.96 -14.45
N SER A 530 -3.07 -20.72 -15.76
CA SER A 530 -3.76 -21.54 -16.77
C SER A 530 -3.13 -22.93 -16.85
N PHE A 531 -3.92 -23.94 -17.19
CA PHE A 531 -3.43 -25.31 -17.26
C PHE A 531 -4.01 -26.08 -18.45
N GLN A 532 -3.37 -27.20 -18.79
CA GLN A 532 -3.87 -28.18 -19.75
C GLN A 532 -3.93 -29.56 -19.08
N MET A 533 -5.01 -30.30 -19.32
CA MET A 533 -5.10 -31.69 -18.88
C MET A 533 -4.06 -32.53 -19.63
N VAL A 534 -3.32 -33.35 -18.90
CA VAL A 534 -2.43 -34.35 -19.52
C VAL A 534 -3.27 -35.59 -19.75
N ASN A 535 -3.54 -35.94 -21.01
CA ASN A 535 -4.29 -37.14 -21.35
C ASN A 535 -3.56 -38.39 -20.83
N THR A 536 -4.05 -38.96 -19.73
CA THR A 536 -3.75 -40.34 -19.36
C THR A 536 -4.68 -41.22 -20.18
N HIS A 537 -4.16 -41.85 -21.24
CA HIS A 537 -4.86 -43.00 -21.83
C HIS A 537 -5.08 -44.04 -20.72
N PRO A 538 -6.30 -44.60 -20.57
CA PRO A 538 -6.46 -45.76 -19.72
C PRO A 538 -5.64 -46.89 -20.35
N VAL A 539 -4.71 -47.45 -19.57
CA VAL A 539 -4.02 -48.71 -19.94
C VAL A 539 -4.99 -49.86 -19.77
#